data_AF-A0A1Q2HZ55-F1
#
_entry.id   AF-A0A1Q2HZ55-F1
#
_cell.length_a   1.000
_cell.length_b   1.000
_cell.length_c   1.000
_cell.angle_alpha   90.00
_cell.angle_beta   90.00
_cell.angle_gamma   90.00
#
_symmetry.space_group_name_H-M   'P 1'
#
loop_
_entity.id
_entity.type
_entity.pdbx_description
1 polymer ?
#
loop_
_entity_poly.entity_id
_entity_poly.type
_entity_poly.pdbx_seq_one_letter_code
_entity_poly.pdbx_strand_id
1 'polypeptide(L)' 'MGLQYRKKHKVGKNVWINQTGTGASVSTKVGPVTFNSRGGVWVNLPGGMSYRGRWK' A
#
# COMPACT_ATOMS: atom_id res chain seq x y z
N MET A 1 0.87 -6.32 23.48
CA MET A 1 -0.17 -6.33 22.43
C MET A 1 -1.18 -5.24 22.77
N GLY A 2 -1.06 -4.05 22.17
CA GLY A 2 -1.89 -2.88 22.49
C GLY A 2 -2.69 -2.38 21.29
N LEU A 3 -3.59 -1.42 21.52
CA LEU A 3 -4.40 -0.76 20.49
C LEU A 3 -3.49 -0.18 19.40
N GLN A 4 -3.54 -0.75 18.20
CA GLN A 4 -2.81 -0.23 17.05
C GLN A 4 -3.64 0.84 16.36
N TYR A 5 -3.22 2.09 16.51
CA TYR A 5 -3.79 3.18 15.72
C TYR A 5 -3.34 3.03 14.27
N ARG A 6 -4.28 2.74 13.36
CA ARG A 6 -4.06 2.69 11.91
C ARG A 6 -5.07 3.59 11.24
N LYS A 7 -4.62 4.74 10.73
CA LYS A 7 -5.45 5.68 9.97
C LYS A 7 -5.06 5.62 8.49
N LYS A 8 -6.05 5.41 7.63
CA LYS A 8 -5.86 5.40 6.18
C LYS A 8 -6.49 6.67 5.60
N HIS A 9 -5.66 7.60 5.13
CA HIS A 9 -6.14 8.79 4.42
C HIS A 9 -5.99 8.60 2.91
N LYS A 10 -7.06 8.88 2.17
CA LYS A 10 -7.01 8.98 0.72
C LYS A 10 -6.51 10.37 0.36
N VAL A 11 -5.32 10.46 -0.24
CA VAL A 11 -4.66 11.74 -0.56
C VAL A 11 -4.80 12.10 -2.03
N GLY A 12 -5.12 11.11 -2.88
CA GLY A 12 -5.45 11.35 -4.28
C GLY A 12 -6.35 10.27 -4.85
N LYS A 13 -6.62 10.36 -6.16
CA LYS A 13 -7.48 9.40 -6.87
C LYS A 13 -7.01 7.95 -6.66
N ASN A 14 -5.68 7.75 -6.61
CA ASN A 14 -5.03 6.46 -6.44
C ASN A 14 -3.96 6.41 -5.33
N VAL A 15 -3.87 7.43 -4.47
CA VAL A 15 -2.82 7.55 -3.45
C VAL A 15 -3.44 7.47 -2.06
N TRP A 16 -2.81 6.67 -1.19
CA TRP A 16 -3.26 6.41 0.17
C TRP A 16 -2.09 6.60 1.13
N ILE A 17 -2.29 7.37 2.19
CA ILE A 17 -1.34 7.44 3.30
C ILE A 17 -1.87 6.56 4.43
N ASN A 18 -1.11 5.55 4.78
CA ASN A 18 -1.36 4.70 5.95
C ASN A 18 -0.48 5.22 7.09
N GLN A 19 -1.09 5.91 8.04
CA GLN A 19 -0.45 6.36 9.26
C GLN A 19 -0.68 5.31 10.35
N THR A 20 0.41 4.81 10.91
CA THR A 20 0.41 3.86 12.04
C THR A 20 1.12 4.48 13.24
N GLY A 21 0.86 4.00 14.45
CA GLY A 21 1.54 4.48 15.66
C GLY A 21 3.08 4.41 15.61
N THR A 22 3.65 3.60 14.72
CA THR A 22 5.11 3.46 14.50
C THR A 22 5.62 4.16 13.24
N GLY A 23 4.77 4.87 12.49
CA GLY A 23 5.18 5.66 11.32
C GLY A 23 4.15 5.71 10.21
N ALA A 24 4.37 6.59 9.23
CA ALA A 24 3.54 6.73 8.03
C ALA A 24 4.11 5.93 6.86
N SER A 25 3.24 5.47 5.96
CA SER A 25 3.62 4.89 4.67
C SER A 25 2.66 5.35 3.59
N VAL A 26 3.18 5.54 2.39
CA VAL A 26 2.38 5.97 1.24
C VAL A 26 2.22 4.79 0.30
N SER A 27 1.00 4.55 -0.16
CA SER A 27 0.70 3.56 -1.19
C SER A 27 0.11 4.26 -2.40
N THR A 28 0.71 4.07 -3.57
CA THR A 28 0.21 4.62 -4.83
C THR A 28 -0.19 3.49 -5.76
N LYS A 29 -1.40 3.56 -6.35
CA LYS A 29 -1.88 2.63 -7.35
C LYS A 29 -1.75 3.25 -8.73
N VAL A 30 -1.02 2.58 -9.62
CA VAL A 30 -0.84 2.98 -11.02
C VAL A 30 -1.29 1.80 -11.88
N GLY A 31 -2.55 1.87 -12.35
CA GLY A 31 -3.18 0.81 -13.13
C GLY A 31 -3.32 -0.51 -12.34
N PRO A 32 -2.82 -1.65 -12.86
CA PRO A 32 -2.81 -2.91 -12.12
C PRO A 32 -1.78 -2.93 -10.98
N VAL A 33 -0.85 -1.98 -10.92
CA VAL A 33 0.26 -2.01 -9.96
C VAL A 33 -0.02 -1.11 -8.77
N THR A 34 0.30 -1.56 -7.56
CA THR A 34 0.27 -0.78 -6.33
C THR A 34 1.66 -0.82 -5.70
N PHE A 35 2.27 0.35 -5.55
CA PHE A 35 3.55 0.53 -4.88
C PHE A 35 3.32 1.03 -3.47
N ASN A 36 4.11 0.55 -2.52
CA ASN A 36 4.14 1.03 -1.14
C ASN A 36 5.54 1.56 -0.83
N SER A 37 5.61 2.73 -0.21
CA SER A 37 6.86 3.37 0.20
C SER A 37 7.70 2.54 1.18
N ARG A 38 7.11 1.50 1.81
CA ARG A 38 7.82 0.48 2.60
C ARG A 38 8.40 -0.68 1.75
N GLY A 39 8.56 -0.47 0.46
CA GLY A 39 9.17 -1.43 -0.48
C GLY A 39 8.26 -2.58 -0.92
N GLY A 40 6.94 -2.40 -0.87
CA GLY A 40 5.99 -3.41 -1.36
C GLY A 40 5.53 -3.09 -2.77
N VAL A 41 5.44 -4.10 -3.64
CA VAL A 41 4.87 -3.99 -4.99
C VAL A 41 3.79 -5.06 -5.16
N TRP A 42 2.60 -4.65 -5.54
CA TRP A 42 1.49 -5.53 -5.90
C TRP A 42 1.11 -5.30 -7.35
N VAL A 43 1.06 -6.35 -8.16
CA VAL A 43 0.60 -6.28 -9.54
C VAL A 43 -0.64 -7.16 -9.67
N ASN A 44 -1.78 -6.57 -10.02
CA ASN A 44 -2.97 -7.32 -10.41
C ASN A 44 -2.83 -7.76 -11.86
N LEU A 45 -2.67 -9.05 -12.06
CA LEU A 45 -2.60 -9.66 -13.37
C LEU A 45 -4.03 -9.97 -13.88
N PRO A 46 -4.25 -9.96 -15.19
CA PRO A 46 -5.50 -10.44 -15.78
C PRO A 46 -5.75 -11.92 -15.41
N GLY A 47 -7.01 -12.30 -15.28
CA GLY A 47 -7.40 -13.66 -14.86
C GLY A 47 -7.45 -13.88 -13.34
N GLY A 48 -7.49 -12.81 -12.54
CA GLY A 48 -7.64 -12.89 -11.07
C GLY A 48 -6.35 -13.21 -10.32
N MET A 49 -5.22 -13.32 -11.02
CA MET A 49 -3.91 -13.54 -10.40
C MET A 49 -3.36 -12.23 -9.84
N SER A 50 -2.68 -12.29 -8.70
CA SER A 50 -2.03 -11.13 -8.09
C SER A 50 -0.60 -11.49 -7.72
N TYR A 51 0.35 -10.72 -8.24
CA TYR A 51 1.76 -10.85 -7.90
C TYR A 51 2.09 -9.88 -6.77
N ARG A 52 2.71 -10.40 -5.71
CA ARG A 52 3.11 -9.62 -4.52
C ARG A 52 4.60 -9.72 -4.32
N GLY A 53 5.31 -8.71 -4.78
CA GLY A 53 6.74 -8.51 -4.54
C GLY A 53 7.00 -7.64 -3.31
N ARG A 54 8.14 -7.83 -2.69
CA ARG A 54 8.77 -6.86 -1.78
C ARG A 54 10.20 -6.67 -2.25
N TRP A 55 10.62 -5.42 -2.44
CA TRP A 55 12.04 -5.10 -2.51
C TRP A 55 12.45 -4.65 -1.10
N LYS A 56 13.31 -5.44 -0.46
CA LYS A 56 14.06 -5.06 0.73
C LYS A 56 15.42 -5.70 0.62
#